data_AF-A0A327J5M2-F1
#
_entry.id   AF-A0A327J5M2-F1
#
_cell.length_a   1.000
_cell.length_b   1.000
_cell.length_c   1.000
_cell.angle_alpha   90.00
_cell.angle_beta   90.00
_cell.angle_gamma   90.00
#
_symmetry.space_group_name_H-M   'P 1'
#
loop_
_entity.id
_entity.type
_entity.pdbx_description
1 polymer ?
#
loop_
_entity_poly.entity_id
_entity_poly.type
_entity_poly.pdbx_seq_one_letter_code
_entity_poly.pdbx_strand_id
1 'polypeptide(L)'
;MSLNKVQMPKLFDNKYQTNPFALKTLQSDTFTPSQSVANVSFTSVDNSIVGKSIRELGDVPCPYCGTRIINGKEINHLNKENLGGRSDKAIKLLQPFEDRMHPVEKEVFGILKDLSKDKPEKNLRELLDTVRPEHLKKVQDAEQKILHRMFKCAKTIQNKEDAKNVGKLLASSKEILEKQDPNYIFRRRRLLEKLNNITKNMNEQHKAQELLNIAEDIPRSHDNVSAFIVKFTQKDAGTKQEKTPFQIGISLVEPSVGSLEHITPRHPQDGSEGGKNIYSNYVYASKEWNTRRKNMPLDKWVDKNPEIKDHMQNYIDAVIEKINKKEALQRCRVYPILVAETVEKESKGKIKLDTSKLKLSKRQIAQEMSRVKKQEAEIVSKAQKKEQYNKKTKGTQNKKLSVFA
;
A
#
# COMPACT_ATOMS: atom_id res chain seq x y z
N MET A 1 34.77 53.82 1.89
CA MET A 1 33.89 53.02 1.00
C MET A 1 33.60 51.70 1.70
N SER A 2 32.37 51.54 2.19
CA SER A 2 31.89 50.34 2.89
C SER A 2 30.46 50.06 2.43
N LEU A 3 30.20 48.81 2.08
CA LEU A 3 29.02 48.32 1.38
C LEU A 3 27.77 48.36 2.27
N ASN A 4 26.71 48.99 1.74
CA ASN A 4 25.35 48.96 2.31
C ASN A 4 24.77 47.53 2.26
N LYS A 5 24.39 47.00 3.44
CA LYS A 5 23.54 45.82 3.59
C LYS A 5 22.08 46.26 3.48
N VAL A 6 21.37 45.70 2.51
CA VAL A 6 19.91 45.84 2.37
C VAL A 6 19.20 44.97 3.41
N GLN A 7 18.26 45.58 4.11
CA GLN A 7 17.47 45.04 5.22
C GLN A 7 16.25 44.26 4.68
N MET A 8 16.06 43.02 5.11
CA MET A 8 14.87 42.21 4.79
C MET A 8 13.68 42.62 5.68
N PRO A 9 12.43 42.71 5.16
CA PRO A 9 11.26 43.03 5.96
C PRO A 9 10.80 41.88 6.87
N LYS A 10 10.41 42.25 8.09
CA LYS A 10 9.80 41.37 9.11
C LYS A 10 8.36 41.05 8.72
N LEU A 11 8.01 39.76 8.66
CA LEU A 11 6.62 39.28 8.54
C LEU A 11 6.38 38.19 9.58
N PHE A 12 6.11 38.59 10.82
CA PHE A 12 5.43 37.77 11.82
C PHE A 12 4.61 38.71 12.72
N ASP A 13 3.35 38.94 12.35
CA ASP A 13 2.37 39.52 13.26
C ASP A 13 1.78 38.40 14.13
N ASN A 14 2.00 38.56 15.43
CA ASN A 14 1.51 37.71 16.51
C ASN A 14 0.00 37.88 16.70
N LYS A 15 -0.78 36.84 16.39
CA LYS A 15 -2.11 36.62 17.01
C LYS A 15 -2.37 35.14 17.26
N TYR A 16 -1.76 34.58 18.30
CA TYR A 16 -2.32 33.44 19.02
C TYR A 16 -2.10 33.66 20.53
N GLN A 17 -3.18 34.00 21.23
CA GLN A 17 -3.24 34.00 22.69
C GLN A 17 -3.29 32.55 23.18
N THR A 18 -2.30 32.18 23.99
CA THR A 18 -2.34 30.98 24.83
C THR A 18 -2.97 31.34 26.17
N ASN A 19 -4.01 30.62 26.60
CA ASN A 19 -4.37 30.58 28.02
C ASN A 19 -4.26 29.14 28.55
N PRO A 20 -3.64 28.93 29.73
CA PRO A 20 -3.32 27.62 30.26
C PRO A 20 -4.42 27.12 31.19
N PHE A 21 -4.86 25.87 31.05
CA PHE A 21 -5.64 25.19 32.08
C PHE A 21 -5.15 23.76 32.32
N ALA A 22 -4.60 23.59 33.52
CA ALA A 22 -4.50 22.41 34.39
C ALA A 22 -4.32 21.02 33.76
N LEU A 23 -3.14 20.44 34.01
CA LEU A 23 -2.86 19.01 33.90
C LEU A 23 -3.78 18.21 34.83
N LYS A 24 -4.61 17.33 34.24
CA LYS A 24 -4.98 16.06 34.85
C LYS A 24 -4.28 14.94 34.08
N THR A 25 -3.47 14.20 34.82
CA THR A 25 -2.72 13.02 34.40
C THR A 25 -3.65 11.96 33.81
N LEU A 26 -3.53 11.72 32.51
CA LEU A 26 -4.11 10.56 31.83
C LEU A 26 -3.00 9.55 31.52
N GLN A 27 -3.29 8.29 31.82
CA GLN A 27 -2.42 7.14 31.72
C GLN A 27 -1.85 6.97 30.30
N SER A 28 -0.61 6.48 30.24
CA SER A 28 0.21 6.36 29.04
C SER A 28 -0.42 5.41 28.00
N ASP A 29 -1.15 5.98 27.04
CA ASP A 29 -1.52 5.27 25.82
C ASP A 29 -0.36 5.27 24.84
N THR A 30 -0.17 4.10 24.25
CA THR A 30 0.96 3.74 23.40
C THR A 30 1.06 4.69 22.22
N PHE A 31 2.21 5.34 22.10
CA PHE A 31 2.60 6.24 21.01
C PHE A 31 2.21 5.66 19.63
N THR A 32 1.14 6.19 19.04
CA THR A 32 0.89 6.10 17.60
C THR A 32 1.33 7.43 17.00
N PRO A 33 2.37 7.48 16.15
CA PRO A 33 2.72 8.71 15.47
C PRO A 33 1.60 9.10 14.51
N SER A 34 0.79 10.06 14.94
CA SER A 34 0.06 10.95 14.04
C SER A 34 1.09 11.75 13.24
N GLN A 35 1.21 11.48 11.94
CA GLN A 35 1.86 12.40 11.01
C GLN A 35 0.84 12.90 10.01
N SER A 36 0.14 13.95 10.41
CA SER A 36 -0.60 14.87 9.56
C SER A 36 0.34 15.86 8.88
N VAL A 37 1.22 15.39 8.00
CA VAL A 37 1.72 16.08 6.79
C VAL A 37 2.31 14.97 5.94
N ALA A 38 1.87 14.79 4.69
CA ALA A 38 2.43 13.80 3.80
C ALA A 38 3.88 14.15 3.42
N ASN A 39 4.82 13.87 4.32
CA ASN A 39 6.11 13.30 3.93
C ASN A 39 5.82 11.84 3.61
N VAL A 40 5.57 11.55 2.34
CA VAL A 40 5.46 10.17 1.85
C VAL A 40 6.85 9.56 2.02
N SER A 41 7.10 8.94 3.15
CA SER A 41 8.30 8.15 3.37
C SER A 41 8.16 6.88 2.54
N PHE A 42 8.82 6.84 1.37
CA PHE A 42 8.79 5.77 0.36
C PHE A 42 9.52 4.48 0.78
N THR A 43 9.32 4.08 2.03
CA THR A 43 10.42 3.53 2.82
C THR A 43 9.88 2.39 3.68
N SER A 44 9.48 1.29 3.03
CA SER A 44 9.81 -0.04 3.57
C SER A 44 11.30 -0.26 3.28
N VAL A 45 12.16 0.58 3.87
CA VAL A 45 13.60 0.51 3.62
C VAL A 45 14.16 -0.49 4.60
N ASP A 46 14.08 -1.74 4.18
CA ASP A 46 15.25 -2.56 4.40
C ASP A 46 16.44 -1.89 3.69
N ASN A 47 17.22 -1.13 4.46
CA ASN A 47 18.44 -0.46 4.03
C ASN A 47 19.65 -1.39 4.04
N SER A 48 19.45 -2.68 4.32
CA SER A 48 20.50 -3.68 4.17
C SER A 48 20.95 -3.77 2.71
N ILE A 49 22.11 -4.41 2.55
CA ILE A 49 22.67 -4.74 1.24
C ILE A 49 21.66 -5.54 0.39
N VAL A 50 20.88 -6.43 1.01
CA VAL A 50 19.85 -7.26 0.37
C VAL A 50 18.77 -6.35 -0.22
N GLY A 51 18.15 -5.52 0.62
CA GLY A 51 17.06 -4.65 0.20
C GLY A 51 17.49 -3.62 -0.84
N LYS A 52 18.72 -3.08 -0.74
CA LYS A 52 19.27 -2.17 -1.76
C LYS A 52 19.46 -2.88 -3.10
N SER A 53 20.10 -4.04 -3.11
CA SER A 53 20.37 -4.79 -4.35
C SER A 53 19.11 -5.25 -5.07
N ILE A 54 18.02 -5.53 -4.36
CA ILE A 54 16.74 -5.90 -4.98
C ILE A 54 16.02 -4.66 -5.54
N ARG A 55 16.02 -3.51 -4.84
CA ARG A 55 15.46 -2.26 -5.40
C ARG A 55 16.21 -1.75 -6.63
N GLU A 56 17.49 -2.11 -6.77
CA GLU A 56 18.30 -1.79 -7.94
C GLU A 56 17.89 -2.58 -9.20
N LEU A 57 17.05 -3.63 -9.08
CA LEU A 57 16.46 -4.30 -10.26
C LEU A 57 15.72 -3.31 -11.17
N GLY A 58 15.06 -2.32 -10.57
CA GLY A 58 14.36 -1.26 -11.27
C GLY A 58 13.28 -1.80 -12.21
N ASP A 59 13.42 -1.48 -13.49
CA ASP A 59 12.43 -1.73 -14.52
C ASP A 59 12.31 -3.21 -14.92
N VAL A 60 11.60 -3.97 -14.08
CA VAL A 60 11.20 -5.39 -14.27
C VAL A 60 9.67 -5.51 -14.14
N PRO A 61 9.03 -6.51 -14.79
CA PRO A 61 7.59 -6.74 -14.61
C PRO A 61 7.29 -7.13 -13.16
N CYS A 62 6.20 -6.62 -12.60
CA CYS A 62 5.77 -7.01 -11.25
C CYS A 62 5.41 -8.51 -11.21
N PRO A 63 5.91 -9.28 -10.22
CA PRO A 63 5.66 -10.72 -10.10
C PRO A 63 4.18 -11.08 -9.88
N TYR A 64 3.33 -10.12 -9.54
CA TYR A 64 1.91 -10.38 -9.28
C TYR A 64 0.95 -9.87 -10.36
N CYS A 65 1.35 -8.90 -11.18
CA CYS A 65 0.43 -8.25 -12.11
C CYS A 65 1.01 -7.95 -13.48
N GLY A 66 2.30 -8.25 -13.69
CA GLY A 66 2.97 -8.04 -14.97
C GLY A 66 3.30 -6.58 -15.31
N THR A 67 2.62 -5.58 -14.71
CA THR A 67 2.93 -4.16 -14.92
C THR A 67 4.39 -3.88 -14.59
N ARG A 68 5.12 -3.19 -15.48
CA ARG A 68 6.52 -2.84 -15.25
C ARG A 68 6.65 -1.88 -14.09
N ILE A 69 7.55 -2.23 -13.17
CA ILE A 69 7.77 -1.48 -11.94
C ILE A 69 8.43 -0.14 -12.24
N ILE A 70 7.98 0.91 -11.55
CA ILE A 70 8.63 2.21 -11.53
C ILE A 70 9.67 2.23 -10.40
N ASN A 71 10.93 2.50 -10.72
CA ASN A 71 11.93 2.71 -9.69
C ASN A 71 11.63 4.02 -8.96
N GLY A 72 11.71 4.01 -7.62
CA GLY A 72 11.44 5.20 -6.81
C GLY A 72 12.29 6.41 -7.21
N LYS A 73 13.50 6.20 -7.75
CA LYS A 73 14.35 7.29 -8.26
C LYS A 73 13.75 8.01 -9.48
N GLU A 74 12.97 7.31 -10.30
CA GLU A 74 12.38 7.88 -11.52
C GLU A 74 11.33 8.94 -11.19
N ILE A 75 10.62 8.79 -10.07
CA ILE A 75 9.56 9.73 -9.65
C ILE A 75 10.04 10.83 -8.71
N ASN A 76 11.33 10.87 -8.34
CA ASN A 76 11.86 11.88 -7.42
C ASN A 76 11.68 13.31 -7.91
N HIS A 77 11.62 13.49 -9.24
CA HIS A 77 11.39 14.80 -9.83
C HIS A 77 9.92 15.24 -9.72
N LEU A 78 8.97 14.31 -9.51
CA LEU A 78 7.55 14.63 -9.32
C LEU A 78 7.36 15.19 -7.91
N ASN A 79 7.18 16.50 -7.80
CA ASN A 79 7.14 17.23 -6.54
C ASN A 79 5.94 18.19 -6.49
N LYS A 80 5.78 18.89 -5.35
CA LYS A 80 4.66 19.80 -5.14
C LYS A 80 4.64 20.97 -6.13
N GLU A 81 5.79 21.43 -6.56
CA GLU A 81 5.93 22.61 -7.41
C GLU A 81 5.51 22.29 -8.85
N ASN A 82 5.94 21.15 -9.39
CA ASN A 82 5.71 20.82 -10.79
C ASN A 82 4.39 20.10 -11.06
N LEU A 83 3.85 19.35 -10.09
CA LEU A 83 2.51 18.76 -10.17
C LEU A 83 1.41 19.66 -9.56
N GLY A 84 1.79 20.68 -8.81
CA GLY A 84 0.87 21.60 -8.12
C GLY A 84 0.22 22.65 -9.03
N GLY A 85 0.83 22.92 -10.19
CA GLY A 85 0.43 23.99 -11.10
C GLY A 85 -0.55 23.54 -12.19
N ARG A 86 -0.38 24.14 -13.37
CA ARG A 86 -1.20 23.91 -14.57
C ARG A 86 -1.19 22.44 -15.01
N SER A 87 -2.35 21.96 -15.45
CA SER A 87 -2.55 20.57 -15.87
C SER A 87 -1.72 20.22 -17.10
N ASP A 88 -1.57 21.12 -18.06
CA ASP A 88 -0.77 20.88 -19.28
C ASP A 88 0.69 20.47 -18.95
N LYS A 89 1.28 21.10 -17.94
CA LYS A 89 2.63 20.76 -17.42
C LYS A 89 2.61 19.46 -16.62
N ALA A 90 1.63 19.27 -15.75
CA ALA A 90 1.51 18.07 -14.94
C ALA A 90 1.31 16.81 -15.80
N ILE A 91 0.45 16.87 -16.82
CA ILE A 91 0.20 15.77 -17.77
C ILE A 91 1.49 15.42 -18.52
N LYS A 92 2.25 16.41 -19.01
CA LYS A 92 3.54 16.16 -19.67
C LYS A 92 4.55 15.45 -18.77
N LEU A 93 4.57 15.74 -17.47
CA LEU A 93 5.45 15.10 -16.50
C LEU A 93 5.03 13.65 -16.17
N LEU A 94 3.72 13.38 -16.18
CA LEU A 94 3.17 12.06 -15.87
C LEU A 94 3.13 11.13 -17.09
N GLN A 95 3.06 11.68 -18.30
CA GLN A 95 2.97 10.97 -19.58
C GLN A 95 4.01 9.82 -19.74
N PRO A 96 5.30 9.96 -19.35
CA PRO A 96 6.27 8.86 -19.47
C PRO A 96 5.97 7.63 -18.62
N PHE A 97 5.05 7.74 -17.66
CA PHE A 97 4.66 6.66 -16.77
C PHE A 97 3.34 5.97 -17.19
N GLU A 98 2.63 6.47 -18.20
CA GLU A 98 1.28 6.03 -18.58
C GLU A 98 1.19 4.51 -18.82
N ASP A 99 2.17 3.92 -19.52
CA ASP A 99 2.19 2.46 -19.80
C ASP A 99 2.55 1.60 -18.59
N ARG A 100 3.01 2.24 -17.51
CA ARG A 100 3.29 1.60 -16.23
C ARG A 100 2.21 1.88 -15.19
N MET A 101 1.21 2.70 -15.49
CA MET A 101 0.07 2.90 -14.58
C MET A 101 -0.80 1.64 -14.54
N HIS A 102 -1.39 1.37 -13.38
CA HIS A 102 -2.42 0.36 -13.25
C HIS A 102 -3.71 0.79 -13.98
N PRO A 103 -4.63 -0.13 -14.32
CA PRO A 103 -5.77 0.17 -15.20
C PRO A 103 -6.61 1.37 -14.76
N VAL A 104 -6.93 1.47 -13.47
CA VAL A 104 -7.74 2.58 -12.93
C VAL A 104 -6.99 3.90 -13.03
N GLU A 105 -5.72 3.92 -12.60
CA GLU A 105 -4.87 5.11 -12.68
C GLU A 105 -4.66 5.56 -14.12
N LYS A 106 -4.49 4.61 -15.06
CA LYS A 106 -4.36 4.90 -16.50
C LYS A 106 -5.63 5.53 -17.07
N GLU A 107 -6.80 5.00 -16.71
CA GLU A 107 -8.08 5.56 -17.17
C GLU A 107 -8.33 6.97 -16.57
N VAL A 108 -8.03 7.17 -15.28
CA VAL A 108 -8.10 8.49 -14.65
C VAL A 108 -7.12 9.47 -15.30
N PHE A 109 -5.90 9.02 -15.62
CA PHE A 109 -4.93 9.82 -16.35
C PHE A 109 -5.45 10.21 -17.74
N GLY A 110 -6.13 9.30 -18.44
CA GLY A 110 -6.82 9.58 -19.70
C GLY A 110 -7.87 10.69 -19.56
N ILE A 111 -8.74 10.59 -18.56
CA ILE A 111 -9.75 11.64 -18.26
C ILE A 111 -9.07 12.99 -18.00
N LEU A 112 -8.04 13.02 -17.16
CA LEU A 112 -7.29 14.25 -16.86
C LEU A 112 -6.60 14.83 -18.10
N LYS A 113 -6.03 13.98 -18.95
CA LYS A 113 -5.38 14.36 -20.20
C LYS A 113 -6.35 14.97 -21.18
N ASP A 114 -7.57 14.43 -21.29
CA ASP A 114 -8.60 14.98 -22.16
C ASP A 114 -9.14 16.32 -21.61
N LEU A 115 -9.48 16.39 -20.32
CA LEU A 115 -9.92 17.63 -19.69
C LEU A 115 -8.86 18.75 -19.74
N SER A 116 -7.57 18.39 -19.70
CA SER A 116 -6.45 19.32 -19.78
C SER A 116 -6.30 19.93 -21.18
N LYS A 117 -6.76 19.26 -22.25
CA LYS A 117 -6.76 19.86 -23.60
C LYS A 117 -7.70 21.07 -23.66
N ASP A 118 -8.86 20.97 -23.01
CA ASP A 118 -9.88 22.01 -23.00
C ASP A 118 -9.58 23.11 -21.98
N LYS A 119 -8.98 22.76 -20.84
CA LYS A 119 -8.73 23.64 -19.68
C LYS A 119 -7.29 23.52 -19.17
N PRO A 120 -6.28 23.84 -20.00
CA PRO A 120 -4.86 23.61 -19.67
C PRO A 120 -4.37 24.44 -18.48
N GLU A 121 -5.02 25.56 -18.20
CA GLU A 121 -4.71 26.48 -17.09
C GLU A 121 -5.11 25.93 -15.72
N LYS A 122 -6.11 25.06 -15.66
CA LYS A 122 -6.56 24.43 -14.42
C LYS A 122 -5.55 23.43 -13.90
N ASN A 123 -5.51 23.24 -12.58
CA ASN A 123 -4.71 22.17 -11.96
C ASN A 123 -5.47 20.83 -11.95
N LEU A 124 -4.78 19.72 -11.63
CA LEU A 124 -5.36 18.37 -11.65
C LEU A 124 -6.59 18.23 -10.73
N ARG A 125 -6.62 18.96 -9.62
CA ARG A 125 -7.74 18.92 -8.67
C ARG A 125 -8.98 19.57 -9.28
N GLU A 126 -8.82 20.78 -9.80
CA GLU A 126 -9.91 21.52 -10.45
C GLU A 126 -10.48 20.77 -11.65
N LEU A 127 -9.65 20.03 -12.38
CA LEU A 127 -10.13 19.15 -13.46
C LEU A 127 -11.01 18.02 -12.90
N LEU A 128 -10.56 17.27 -11.89
CA LEU A 128 -11.37 16.20 -11.29
C LEU A 128 -12.68 16.72 -10.68
N ASP A 129 -12.67 17.92 -10.10
CA ASP A 129 -13.87 18.53 -9.53
C ASP A 129 -14.95 18.77 -10.60
N THR A 130 -14.59 18.94 -11.89
CA THR A 130 -15.58 19.09 -12.98
C THR A 130 -16.37 17.82 -13.27
N VAL A 131 -15.76 16.65 -13.13
CA VAL A 131 -16.38 15.34 -13.40
C VAL A 131 -16.92 14.67 -12.13
N ARG A 132 -16.53 15.17 -10.96
CA ARG A 132 -16.91 14.63 -9.66
C ARG A 132 -18.42 14.40 -9.49
N PRO A 133 -19.35 15.30 -9.87
CA PRO A 133 -20.78 15.10 -9.60
C PRO A 133 -21.33 13.81 -10.24
N GLU A 134 -20.93 13.54 -11.48
CA GLU A 134 -21.34 12.33 -12.21
C GLU A 134 -20.75 11.07 -11.55
N HIS A 135 -19.45 11.08 -11.26
CA HIS A 135 -18.76 9.93 -10.64
C HIS A 135 -19.24 9.66 -9.21
N LEU A 136 -19.60 10.70 -8.45
CA LEU A 136 -20.19 10.55 -7.12
C LEU A 136 -21.52 9.79 -7.19
N LYS A 137 -22.39 10.16 -8.15
CA LYS A 137 -23.66 9.44 -8.36
C LYS A 137 -23.42 7.96 -8.72
N LYS A 138 -22.48 7.67 -9.62
CA LYS A 138 -22.11 6.29 -9.99
C LYS A 138 -21.65 5.46 -8.78
N VAL A 139 -20.82 6.03 -7.92
CA VAL A 139 -20.34 5.36 -6.69
C VAL A 139 -21.50 5.13 -5.72
N GLN A 140 -22.34 6.13 -5.48
CA GLN A 140 -23.49 6.02 -4.59
C GLN A 140 -24.48 4.96 -5.06
N ASP A 141 -24.80 4.92 -6.36
CA ASP A 141 -25.69 3.91 -6.94
C ASP A 141 -25.12 2.49 -6.74
N ALA A 142 -23.80 2.31 -6.92
CA ALA A 142 -23.14 1.03 -6.67
C ALA A 142 -23.17 0.64 -5.19
N GLU A 143 -22.83 1.58 -4.29
CA GLU A 143 -22.84 1.36 -2.84
C GLU A 143 -24.25 1.03 -2.33
N GLN A 144 -25.28 1.70 -2.83
CA GLN A 144 -26.69 1.41 -2.49
C GLN A 144 -27.12 0.02 -2.94
N LYS A 145 -26.77 -0.40 -4.17
CA LYS A 145 -27.06 -1.75 -4.67
C LYS A 145 -26.44 -2.83 -3.78
N ILE A 146 -25.21 -2.60 -3.31
CA ILE A 146 -24.50 -3.53 -2.44
C ILE A 146 -25.11 -3.56 -1.04
N LEU A 147 -25.39 -2.40 -0.44
CA LEU A 147 -26.09 -2.35 0.84
C LEU A 147 -27.46 -3.05 0.77
N HIS A 148 -28.19 -2.91 -0.33
CA HIS A 148 -29.46 -3.63 -0.54
C HIS A 148 -29.27 -5.16 -0.52
N ARG A 149 -28.23 -5.68 -1.19
CA ARG A 149 -27.87 -7.11 -1.12
C ARG A 149 -27.54 -7.53 0.30
N MET A 150 -26.79 -6.71 1.04
CA MET A 150 -26.48 -6.98 2.45
C MET A 150 -27.75 -6.98 3.32
N PHE A 151 -28.68 -6.06 3.11
CA PHE A 151 -29.97 -6.05 3.81
C PHE A 151 -30.80 -7.29 3.52
N LYS A 152 -30.81 -7.77 2.26
CA LYS A 152 -31.46 -9.05 1.92
C LYS A 152 -30.84 -10.22 2.68
N CYS A 153 -29.50 -10.32 2.70
CA CYS A 153 -28.80 -11.33 3.48
C CYS A 153 -29.15 -11.23 4.98
N ALA A 154 -29.13 -10.02 5.54
CA ALA A 154 -29.43 -9.77 6.95
C ALA A 154 -30.83 -10.22 7.36
N LYS A 155 -31.83 -10.11 6.47
CA LYS A 155 -33.20 -10.59 6.71
C LYS A 155 -33.31 -12.12 6.78
N THR A 156 -32.32 -12.85 6.27
CA THR A 156 -32.30 -14.31 6.30
C THR A 156 -31.59 -14.89 7.52
N ILE A 157 -31.00 -14.04 8.36
CA ILE A 157 -30.36 -14.45 9.62
C ILE A 157 -31.46 -14.82 10.62
N GLN A 158 -31.38 -16.02 11.19
CA GLN A 158 -32.36 -16.55 12.14
C GLN A 158 -32.09 -16.03 13.56
N ASN A 159 -30.81 -15.89 13.95
CA ASN A 159 -30.46 -15.29 15.23
C ASN A 159 -30.89 -13.81 15.28
N LYS A 160 -31.84 -13.49 16.18
CA LYS A 160 -32.43 -12.15 16.29
C LYS A 160 -31.42 -11.07 16.68
N GLU A 161 -30.45 -11.38 17.52
CA GLU A 161 -29.45 -10.41 17.99
C GLU A 161 -28.43 -10.12 16.89
N ASP A 162 -27.97 -11.14 16.16
CA ASP A 162 -27.10 -10.98 14.99
C ASP A 162 -27.79 -10.16 13.90
N ALA A 163 -29.03 -10.50 13.56
CA ALA A 163 -29.84 -9.78 12.58
C ALA A 163 -30.01 -8.30 12.96
N LYS A 164 -30.28 -8.02 14.24
CA LYS A 164 -30.42 -6.67 14.78
C LYS A 164 -29.10 -5.89 14.71
N ASN A 165 -27.98 -6.49 15.07
CA ASN A 165 -26.67 -5.84 15.05
C ASN A 165 -26.22 -5.50 13.64
N VAL A 166 -26.37 -6.45 12.70
CA VAL A 166 -26.13 -6.21 11.28
C VAL A 166 -27.09 -5.14 10.75
N GLY A 167 -28.38 -5.25 11.05
CA GLY A 167 -29.40 -4.29 10.61
C GLY A 167 -29.12 -2.85 11.06
N LYS A 168 -28.70 -2.65 12.31
CA LYS A 168 -28.27 -1.33 12.82
C LYS A 168 -27.08 -0.77 12.06
N LEU A 169 -26.06 -1.60 11.78
CA LEU A 169 -24.89 -1.17 11.01
C LEU A 169 -25.29 -0.74 9.60
N LEU A 170 -26.11 -1.54 8.90
CA LEU A 170 -26.56 -1.24 7.55
C LEU A 170 -27.46 0.00 7.50
N ALA A 171 -28.36 0.18 8.47
CA ALA A 171 -29.22 1.36 8.56
C ALA A 171 -28.38 2.64 8.73
N SER A 172 -27.42 2.64 9.66
CA SER A 172 -26.51 3.78 9.85
C SER A 172 -25.67 4.07 8.61
N SER A 173 -25.32 3.03 7.84
CA SER A 173 -24.55 3.15 6.60
C SER A 173 -25.36 3.74 5.46
N LYS A 174 -26.64 3.34 5.35
CA LYS A 174 -27.59 3.88 4.39
C LYS A 174 -27.86 5.36 4.66
N GLU A 175 -28.09 5.73 5.93
CA GLU A 175 -28.32 7.12 6.34
C GLU A 175 -27.13 8.03 5.96
N ILE A 176 -25.90 7.52 6.08
CA ILE A 176 -24.70 8.24 5.66
C ILE A 176 -24.69 8.52 4.14
N LEU A 177 -25.04 7.51 3.33
CA LEU A 177 -25.10 7.66 1.88
C LEU A 177 -26.18 8.65 1.44
N GLU A 178 -27.31 8.68 2.13
CA GLU A 178 -28.45 9.56 1.82
C GLU A 178 -28.17 11.01 2.23
N LYS A 179 -27.50 11.24 3.36
CA LYS A 179 -27.20 12.59 3.87
C LYS A 179 -26.20 13.36 3.00
N GLN A 180 -25.28 12.67 2.34
CA GLN A 180 -24.21 13.27 1.52
C GLN A 180 -23.42 14.41 2.19
N ASP A 181 -23.33 14.40 3.53
CA ASP A 181 -22.66 15.45 4.28
C ASP A 181 -21.14 15.43 3.99
N PRO A 182 -20.53 16.54 3.53
CA PRO A 182 -19.08 16.65 3.34
C PRO A 182 -18.25 16.27 4.59
N ASN A 183 -18.83 16.41 5.79
CA ASN A 183 -18.21 16.04 7.05
C ASN A 183 -18.44 14.58 7.46
N TYR A 184 -19.41 13.90 6.86
CA TYR A 184 -19.86 12.56 7.25
C TYR A 184 -20.09 11.69 6.01
N ILE A 185 -19.01 11.45 5.26
CA ILE A 185 -19.01 10.66 4.02
C ILE A 185 -18.98 9.16 4.34
N PHE A 186 -19.65 8.36 3.52
CA PHE A 186 -19.58 6.90 3.58
C PHE A 186 -18.14 6.42 3.40
N ARG A 187 -17.71 5.51 4.29
CA ARG A 187 -16.35 4.98 4.30
C ARG A 187 -16.38 3.48 4.38
N ARG A 188 -16.07 2.84 3.25
CA ARG A 188 -15.90 1.38 3.13
C ARG A 188 -15.12 0.77 4.28
N ARG A 189 -13.95 1.35 4.63
CA ARG A 189 -13.11 0.85 5.73
C ARG A 189 -13.85 0.81 7.07
N ARG A 190 -14.60 1.86 7.41
CA ARG A 190 -15.36 1.96 8.66
C ARG A 190 -16.51 0.95 8.69
N LEU A 191 -17.19 0.76 7.56
CA LEU A 191 -18.21 -0.28 7.43
C LEU A 191 -17.61 -1.66 7.63
N LEU A 192 -16.52 -2.00 6.91
CA LEU A 192 -15.88 -3.31 7.03
C LEU A 192 -15.29 -3.59 8.40
N GLU A 193 -14.69 -2.61 9.07
CA GLU A 193 -14.18 -2.79 10.44
C GLU A 193 -15.31 -3.14 11.40
N LYS A 194 -16.43 -2.40 11.33
CA LYS A 194 -17.62 -2.68 12.14
C LYS A 194 -18.26 -4.02 11.76
N LEU A 195 -18.36 -4.32 10.47
CA LEU A 195 -18.93 -5.58 9.99
C LEU A 195 -18.09 -6.76 10.48
N ASN A 196 -16.76 -6.71 10.30
CA ASN A 196 -15.85 -7.75 10.78
C ASN A 196 -15.96 -7.98 12.29
N ASN A 197 -16.18 -6.92 13.08
CA ASN A 197 -16.34 -7.07 14.52
C ASN A 197 -17.67 -7.75 14.90
N ILE A 198 -18.74 -7.48 14.15
CA ILE A 198 -20.03 -8.16 14.34
C ILE A 198 -19.90 -9.63 13.90
N THR A 199 -19.37 -9.86 12.69
CA THR A 199 -19.33 -11.20 12.06
C THR A 199 -18.47 -12.21 12.82
N LYS A 200 -17.42 -11.76 13.53
CA LYS A 200 -16.56 -12.64 14.35
C LYS A 200 -17.33 -13.46 15.38
N ASN A 201 -18.39 -12.90 15.94
CA ASN A 201 -19.13 -13.51 17.05
C ASN A 201 -20.55 -13.94 16.64
N MET A 202 -20.88 -13.89 15.34
CA MET A 202 -22.19 -14.33 14.85
C MET A 202 -22.36 -15.84 15.03
N ASN A 203 -23.59 -16.26 15.33
CA ASN A 203 -23.91 -17.68 15.43
C ASN A 203 -23.85 -18.35 14.05
N GLU A 204 -24.36 -17.66 13.04
CA GLU A 204 -24.44 -18.16 11.66
C GLU A 204 -23.21 -17.78 10.85
N GLN A 205 -22.11 -18.52 11.04
CA GLN A 205 -20.83 -18.24 10.37
C GLN A 205 -20.92 -18.25 8.83
N HIS A 206 -21.82 -19.04 8.24
CA HIS A 206 -22.05 -19.02 6.80
C HIS A 206 -22.66 -17.69 6.32
N LYS A 207 -23.61 -17.11 7.07
CA LYS A 207 -24.17 -15.78 6.81
C LYS A 207 -23.17 -14.67 7.08
N ALA A 208 -22.34 -14.83 8.10
CA ALA A 208 -21.24 -13.94 8.39
C ALA A 208 -20.29 -13.85 7.18
N GLN A 209 -19.90 -14.99 6.61
CA GLN A 209 -19.07 -15.05 5.41
C GLN A 209 -19.78 -14.50 4.17
N GLU A 210 -21.08 -14.79 3.98
CA GLU A 210 -21.90 -14.24 2.89
C GLU A 210 -21.93 -12.71 2.92
N LEU A 211 -22.15 -12.11 4.11
CA LEU A 211 -22.11 -10.66 4.30
C LEU A 211 -20.74 -10.05 3.98
N LEU A 212 -19.66 -10.69 4.44
CA LEU A 212 -18.30 -10.24 4.14
C LEU A 212 -18.01 -10.30 2.64
N ASN A 213 -18.43 -11.36 1.97
CA ASN A 213 -18.28 -11.51 0.52
C ASN A 213 -19.04 -10.41 -0.24
N ILE A 214 -20.29 -10.14 0.13
CA ILE A 214 -21.06 -9.03 -0.49
C ILE A 214 -20.38 -7.68 -0.23
N ALA A 215 -19.85 -7.46 0.98
CA ALA A 215 -19.20 -6.20 1.33
C ALA A 215 -17.85 -5.99 0.62
N GLU A 216 -17.19 -7.06 0.15
CA GLU A 216 -15.97 -6.93 -0.65
C GLU A 216 -16.23 -6.25 -2.00
N ASP A 217 -17.43 -6.39 -2.56
CA ASP A 217 -17.85 -5.77 -3.83
C ASP A 217 -17.94 -4.23 -3.77
N ILE A 218 -17.86 -3.63 -2.57
CA ILE A 218 -17.92 -2.17 -2.41
C ILE A 218 -16.74 -1.53 -3.16
N PRO A 219 -16.99 -0.56 -4.08
CA PRO A 219 -15.96 0.03 -4.93
C PRO A 219 -14.75 0.54 -4.14
N ARG A 220 -13.54 0.31 -4.67
CA ARG A 220 -12.27 0.78 -4.12
C ARG A 220 -11.60 1.69 -5.12
N SER A 221 -10.79 2.62 -4.63
CA SER A 221 -10.09 3.56 -5.52
C SER A 221 -9.09 2.91 -6.47
N HIS A 222 -8.73 1.65 -6.25
CA HIS A 222 -7.76 0.92 -7.06
C HIS A 222 -8.40 -0.08 -8.04
N ASP A 223 -9.72 -0.24 -8.00
CA ASP A 223 -10.49 -1.10 -8.92
C ASP A 223 -11.67 -0.37 -9.57
N ASN A 224 -11.91 0.89 -9.21
CA ASN A 224 -12.99 1.69 -9.77
C ASN A 224 -12.59 3.17 -9.94
N VAL A 225 -12.68 3.65 -11.19
CA VAL A 225 -12.36 5.04 -11.58
C VAL A 225 -13.21 6.06 -10.84
N SER A 226 -14.51 5.81 -10.72
CA SER A 226 -15.41 6.74 -10.02
C SER A 226 -15.05 6.83 -8.53
N ALA A 227 -14.72 5.70 -7.90
CA ALA A 227 -14.25 5.67 -6.51
C ALA A 227 -12.89 6.36 -6.33
N PHE A 228 -11.98 6.26 -7.31
CA PHE A 228 -10.75 7.05 -7.33
C PHE A 228 -11.07 8.55 -7.34
N ILE A 229 -11.85 9.01 -8.32
CA ILE A 229 -12.19 10.43 -8.49
C ILE A 229 -12.85 10.97 -7.22
N VAL A 230 -13.85 10.26 -6.67
CA VAL A 230 -14.51 10.66 -5.43
C VAL A 230 -13.53 10.71 -4.25
N LYS A 231 -12.63 9.72 -4.12
CA LYS A 231 -11.64 9.68 -3.03
C LYS A 231 -10.65 10.84 -3.09
N PHE A 232 -10.23 11.24 -4.29
CA PHE A 232 -9.24 12.30 -4.48
C PHE A 232 -9.86 13.70 -4.59
N THR A 233 -11.18 13.79 -4.75
CA THR A 233 -11.94 15.04 -4.69
C THR A 233 -12.64 15.28 -3.34
N GLN A 234 -12.80 14.26 -2.50
CA GLN A 234 -13.33 14.47 -1.14
C GLN A 234 -12.27 15.07 -0.20
N LYS A 235 -12.75 15.70 0.88
CA LYS A 235 -11.91 16.14 2.01
C LYS A 235 -11.48 14.94 2.86
N ASP A 236 -10.28 15.02 3.42
CA ASP A 236 -9.80 14.03 4.37
C ASP A 236 -10.68 14.01 5.64
N ALA A 237 -10.94 12.84 6.23
CA ALA A 237 -11.79 12.78 7.42
C ALA A 237 -11.15 13.45 8.63
N GLY A 238 -9.85 13.21 8.82
CA GLY A 238 -9.13 13.62 10.02
C GLY A 238 -8.77 15.08 9.95
N THR A 239 -8.18 15.50 8.82
CA THR A 239 -7.67 16.88 8.70
C THR A 239 -8.69 17.85 8.09
N LYS A 240 -9.77 17.34 7.48
CA LYS A 240 -10.75 18.13 6.71
C LYS A 240 -10.13 18.91 5.54
N GLN A 241 -8.89 18.59 5.16
CA GLN A 241 -8.20 19.22 4.05
C GLN A 241 -8.50 18.51 2.73
N GLU A 242 -8.46 19.28 1.65
CA GLU A 242 -8.56 18.75 0.29
C GLU A 242 -7.25 18.06 -0.11
N LYS A 243 -7.36 17.11 -1.04
CA LYS A 243 -6.16 16.52 -1.63
C LYS A 243 -5.55 17.51 -2.62
N THR A 244 -4.26 17.73 -2.50
CA THR A 244 -3.54 18.67 -3.38
C THR A 244 -3.39 18.09 -4.79
N PRO A 245 -3.18 18.92 -5.83
CA PRO A 245 -2.91 18.43 -7.18
C PRO A 245 -1.70 17.50 -7.23
N PHE A 246 -0.67 17.77 -6.41
CA PHE A 246 0.46 16.85 -6.21
C PHE A 246 0.04 15.47 -5.70
N GLN A 247 -0.84 15.41 -4.69
CA GLN A 247 -1.33 14.13 -4.15
C GLN A 247 -2.15 13.34 -5.19
N ILE A 248 -2.82 14.04 -6.11
CA ILE A 248 -3.54 13.42 -7.23
C ILE A 248 -2.55 12.92 -8.28
N GLY A 249 -1.58 13.74 -8.69
CA GLY A 249 -0.60 13.33 -9.70
C GLY A 249 0.26 12.15 -9.23
N ILE A 250 0.75 12.19 -7.98
CA ILE A 250 1.58 11.10 -7.45
C ILE A 250 0.80 9.80 -7.28
N SER A 251 -0.51 9.86 -6.98
CA SER A 251 -1.32 8.65 -6.80
C SER A 251 -1.60 7.90 -8.09
N LEU A 252 -1.38 8.50 -9.26
CA LEU A 252 -1.46 7.83 -10.56
C LEU A 252 -0.26 6.92 -10.82
N VAL A 253 0.90 7.21 -10.23
CA VAL A 253 2.16 6.48 -10.48
C VAL A 253 2.64 5.66 -9.29
N GLU A 254 2.39 6.13 -8.07
CA GLU A 254 2.84 5.51 -6.82
C GLU A 254 2.41 4.03 -6.68
N PRO A 255 1.21 3.61 -7.09
CA PRO A 255 0.79 2.20 -7.08
C PRO A 255 1.80 1.26 -7.77
N SER A 256 2.42 1.70 -8.86
CA SER A 256 3.37 0.93 -9.67
C SER A 256 4.81 1.07 -9.21
N VAL A 257 5.08 1.90 -8.20
CA VAL A 257 6.43 2.05 -7.63
C VAL A 257 6.83 0.77 -6.94
N GLY A 258 8.07 0.34 -7.15
CA GLY A 258 8.55 -0.92 -6.60
C GLY A 258 8.78 -0.87 -5.11
N SER A 259 8.31 -1.90 -4.42
CA SER A 259 8.53 -2.17 -3.01
C SER A 259 9.18 -3.55 -2.82
N LEU A 260 9.84 -3.73 -1.68
CA LEU A 260 10.31 -5.04 -1.26
C LEU A 260 9.15 -5.80 -0.66
N GLU A 261 8.82 -6.93 -1.26
CA GLU A 261 7.75 -7.81 -0.81
C GLU A 261 8.32 -9.10 -0.26
N HIS A 262 7.87 -9.49 0.92
CA HIS A 262 8.27 -10.76 1.54
C HIS A 262 7.46 -11.92 0.97
N ILE A 263 8.11 -12.97 0.46
CA ILE A 263 7.43 -14.16 -0.07
C ILE A 263 6.71 -14.88 1.08
N THR A 264 7.41 -15.22 2.16
CA THR A 264 6.84 -15.56 3.46
C THR A 264 6.49 -14.27 4.21
N PRO A 265 5.23 -14.03 4.58
CA PRO A 265 4.84 -12.81 5.27
C PRO A 265 5.64 -12.54 6.55
N ARG A 266 5.98 -11.27 6.80
CA ARG A 266 6.68 -10.86 8.03
C ARG A 266 5.85 -11.05 9.30
N HIS A 267 4.53 -10.95 9.19
CA HIS A 267 3.58 -11.13 10.29
C HIS A 267 2.48 -12.10 9.87
N PRO A 268 2.77 -13.41 9.83
CA PRO A 268 1.82 -14.44 9.42
C PRO A 268 0.53 -14.39 10.27
N GLN A 269 -0.60 -14.70 9.65
CA GLN A 269 -1.91 -14.67 10.32
C GLN A 269 -2.10 -15.82 11.32
N ASP A 270 -1.37 -16.92 11.13
CA ASP A 270 -1.41 -18.12 11.97
C ASP A 270 -0.46 -18.03 13.18
N GLY A 271 0.25 -16.91 13.36
CA GLY A 271 1.20 -16.71 14.45
C GLY A 271 2.53 -17.46 14.28
N SER A 272 2.78 -18.08 13.12
CA SER A 272 4.04 -18.72 12.80
C SER A 272 5.21 -17.72 12.73
N GLU A 273 6.44 -18.25 12.69
CA GLU A 273 7.64 -17.41 12.59
C GLU A 273 7.64 -16.62 11.27
N GLY A 274 7.66 -15.29 11.38
CA GLY A 274 7.61 -14.41 10.23
C GLY A 274 8.82 -14.50 9.31
N GLY A 275 8.58 -14.20 8.03
CA GLY A 275 9.59 -14.18 6.99
C GLY A 275 10.74 -13.21 7.26
N LYS A 276 11.95 -13.64 6.89
CA LYS A 276 13.20 -12.91 7.16
C LYS A 276 13.52 -11.90 6.06
N ASN A 277 14.36 -10.93 6.40
CA ASN A 277 14.87 -9.90 5.50
C ASN A 277 16.12 -10.40 4.74
N ILE A 278 15.94 -11.37 3.85
CA ILE A 278 17.01 -12.09 3.14
C ILE A 278 16.68 -12.22 1.65
N TYR A 279 17.67 -12.53 0.81
CA TYR A 279 17.49 -12.58 -0.65
C TYR A 279 16.42 -13.61 -1.04
N SER A 280 16.49 -14.79 -0.45
CA SER A 280 15.57 -15.90 -0.71
C SER A 280 14.11 -15.61 -0.37
N ASN A 281 13.84 -14.57 0.43
CA ASN A 281 12.48 -14.24 0.88
C ASN A 281 11.97 -12.90 0.33
N TYR A 282 12.67 -12.27 -0.60
CA TYR A 282 12.22 -11.00 -1.18
C TYR A 282 11.98 -11.12 -2.68
N VAL A 283 10.89 -10.52 -3.13
CA VAL A 283 10.67 -10.14 -4.54
C VAL A 283 10.48 -8.63 -4.64
N TYR A 284 10.77 -8.09 -5.83
CA TYR A 284 10.50 -6.69 -6.14
C TYR A 284 9.13 -6.59 -6.79
N ALA A 285 8.15 -6.04 -6.07
CA ALA A 285 6.75 -5.98 -6.52
C ALA A 285 6.23 -4.55 -6.53
N SER A 286 5.20 -4.27 -7.32
CA SER A 286 4.48 -2.99 -7.25
C SER A 286 3.90 -2.76 -5.85
N LYS A 287 3.98 -1.53 -5.34
CA LYS A 287 3.46 -1.14 -4.02
C LYS A 287 1.99 -1.52 -3.84
N GLU A 288 1.18 -1.36 -4.88
CA GLU A 288 -0.25 -1.71 -4.85
C GLU A 288 -0.45 -3.19 -4.54
N TRP A 289 0.20 -4.09 -5.28
CA TRP A 289 0.03 -5.52 -5.09
C TRP A 289 0.61 -6.06 -3.78
N ASN A 290 1.73 -5.49 -3.32
CA ASN A 290 2.23 -5.72 -1.97
C ASN A 290 1.16 -5.32 -0.92
N THR A 291 0.59 -4.12 -1.06
CA THR A 291 -0.44 -3.59 -0.15
C THR A 291 -1.72 -4.43 -0.18
N ARG A 292 -2.11 -4.97 -1.35
CA ARG A 292 -3.27 -5.86 -1.49
C ARG A 292 -3.05 -7.21 -0.80
N ARG A 293 -1.86 -7.80 -0.97
CA ARG A 293 -1.52 -9.09 -0.37
C ARG A 293 -1.41 -9.00 1.16
N LYS A 294 -0.89 -7.90 1.69
CA LYS A 294 -0.69 -7.69 3.14
C LYS A 294 0.14 -8.82 3.76
N ASN A 295 -0.49 -9.65 4.58
CA ASN A 295 0.10 -10.82 5.23
C ASN A 295 -0.57 -12.13 4.79
N MET A 296 -1.28 -12.13 3.67
CA MET A 296 -1.89 -13.33 3.12
C MET A 296 -0.80 -14.32 2.68
N PRO A 297 -0.87 -15.59 3.09
CA PRO A 297 0.00 -16.64 2.59
C PRO A 297 0.00 -16.72 1.05
N LEU A 298 1.15 -17.04 0.44
CA LEU A 298 1.28 -17.03 -1.02
C LEU A 298 0.34 -18.04 -1.68
N ASP A 299 0.19 -19.25 -1.15
CA ASP A 299 -0.74 -20.26 -1.66
C ASP A 299 -2.18 -19.75 -1.78
N LYS A 300 -2.66 -19.00 -0.78
CA LYS A 300 -3.99 -18.37 -0.77
C LYS A 300 -4.08 -17.16 -1.69
N TRP A 301 -2.99 -16.43 -1.85
CA TRP A 301 -2.95 -15.31 -2.79
C TRP A 301 -3.02 -15.77 -4.24
N VAL A 302 -2.33 -16.87 -4.56
CA VAL A 302 -2.37 -17.52 -5.87
C VAL A 302 -3.74 -18.14 -6.17
N ASP A 303 -4.42 -18.73 -5.17
CA ASP A 303 -5.79 -19.23 -5.36
C ASP A 303 -6.77 -18.12 -5.81
N LYS A 304 -6.54 -16.89 -5.36
CA LYS A 304 -7.36 -15.73 -5.70
C LYS A 304 -6.96 -15.06 -7.01
N ASN A 305 -5.73 -15.26 -7.46
CA ASN A 305 -5.15 -14.60 -8.63
C ASN A 305 -4.25 -15.62 -9.38
N PRO A 306 -4.84 -16.58 -10.12
CA PRO A 306 -4.08 -17.67 -10.76
C PRO A 306 -3.03 -17.18 -11.77
N GLU A 307 -3.25 -16.02 -12.39
CA GLU A 307 -2.36 -15.35 -13.34
C GLU A 307 -0.98 -15.00 -12.75
N ILE A 308 -0.87 -14.95 -11.42
CA ILE A 308 0.40 -14.73 -10.71
C ILE A 308 1.45 -15.75 -11.14
N LYS A 309 1.05 -16.98 -11.49
CA LYS A 309 1.99 -18.01 -11.96
C LYS A 309 2.81 -17.52 -13.16
N ASP A 310 2.13 -16.95 -14.16
CA ASP A 310 2.78 -16.49 -15.39
C ASP A 310 3.55 -15.18 -15.14
N HIS A 311 2.98 -14.27 -14.36
CA HIS A 311 3.65 -13.02 -13.98
C HIS A 311 4.94 -13.25 -13.18
N MET A 312 4.96 -14.24 -12.28
CA MET A 312 6.14 -14.60 -11.49
C MET A 312 7.23 -15.20 -12.38
N GLN A 313 6.88 -16.01 -13.39
CA GLN A 313 7.85 -16.51 -14.37
C GLN A 313 8.44 -15.35 -15.19
N ASN A 314 7.59 -14.44 -15.69
CA ASN A 314 8.05 -13.26 -16.44
C ASN A 314 8.98 -12.37 -15.60
N TYR A 315 8.70 -12.23 -14.30
CA TYR A 315 9.57 -11.54 -13.35
C TYR A 315 10.93 -12.22 -13.25
N ILE A 316 10.97 -13.53 -13.01
CA ILE A 316 12.24 -14.27 -12.88
C ILE A 316 13.04 -14.25 -14.18
N ASP A 317 12.39 -14.39 -15.34
CA ASP A 317 13.04 -14.31 -16.64
C ASP A 317 13.72 -12.94 -16.86
N ALA A 318 13.03 -11.84 -16.53
CA ALA A 318 13.60 -10.49 -16.62
C ALA A 318 14.77 -10.29 -15.65
N VAL A 319 14.69 -10.86 -14.43
CA VAL A 319 15.80 -10.82 -13.46
C VAL A 319 17.00 -11.62 -13.97
N ILE A 320 16.78 -12.82 -14.52
CA ILE A 320 17.82 -13.66 -15.13
C ILE A 320 18.51 -12.89 -16.25
N GLU A 321 17.76 -12.22 -17.11
CA GLU A 321 18.30 -11.42 -18.20
C GLU A 321 19.24 -10.32 -17.68
N LYS A 322 18.81 -9.55 -16.68
CA LYS A 322 19.64 -8.51 -16.05
C LYS A 322 20.90 -9.07 -15.39
N ILE A 323 20.81 -10.23 -14.74
CA ILE A 323 21.97 -10.90 -14.14
C ILE A 323 22.96 -11.35 -15.22
N ASN A 324 22.46 -11.97 -16.28
CA ASN A 324 23.25 -12.45 -17.42
C ASN A 324 23.97 -11.29 -18.13
N LYS A 325 23.33 -10.12 -18.22
CA LYS A 325 23.92 -8.87 -18.76
C LYS A 325 24.85 -8.13 -17.78
N LYS A 326 25.00 -8.64 -16.55
CA LYS A 326 25.77 -8.03 -15.46
C LYS A 326 25.23 -6.68 -14.95
N GLU A 327 23.95 -6.40 -15.17
CA GLU A 327 23.31 -5.12 -14.84
C GLU A 327 22.78 -5.07 -13.40
N ALA A 328 22.41 -6.21 -12.81
CA ALA A 328 21.83 -6.26 -11.47
C ALA A 328 22.25 -7.50 -10.67
N LEU A 329 22.06 -7.45 -9.34
CA LEU A 329 22.25 -8.58 -8.41
C LEU A 329 23.61 -9.30 -8.52
N GLN A 330 24.69 -8.60 -8.86
CA GLN A 330 26.02 -9.21 -8.99
C GLN A 330 26.57 -9.76 -7.66
N ARG A 331 26.02 -9.30 -6.52
CA ARG A 331 26.35 -9.84 -5.18
C ARG A 331 25.55 -11.10 -4.83
N CYS A 332 24.59 -11.51 -5.66
CA CYS A 332 23.76 -12.70 -5.49
C CYS A 332 23.22 -13.16 -6.86
N ARG A 333 24.07 -13.71 -7.73
CA ARG A 333 23.63 -14.11 -9.08
C ARG A 333 22.72 -15.34 -9.06
N VAL A 334 22.78 -16.13 -7.99
CA VAL A 334 21.89 -17.26 -7.70
C VAL A 334 20.52 -16.84 -7.15
N TYR A 335 20.21 -15.54 -7.08
CA TYR A 335 18.92 -15.04 -6.61
C TYR A 335 17.69 -15.71 -7.27
N PRO A 336 17.64 -15.91 -8.61
CA PRO A 336 16.51 -16.59 -9.24
C PRO A 336 16.24 -17.98 -8.67
N ILE A 337 17.30 -18.75 -8.37
CA ILE A 337 17.21 -20.10 -7.82
C ILE A 337 16.67 -20.05 -6.39
N LEU A 338 17.19 -19.14 -5.56
CA LEU A 338 16.73 -18.95 -4.17
C LEU A 338 15.26 -18.56 -4.10
N VAL A 339 14.82 -17.65 -4.98
CA VAL A 339 13.41 -17.24 -5.04
C VAL A 339 12.54 -18.38 -5.55
N ALA A 340 12.97 -19.13 -6.56
CA ALA A 340 12.23 -20.29 -7.06
C ALA A 340 11.98 -21.33 -5.96
N GLU A 341 13.00 -21.66 -5.16
CA GLU A 341 12.88 -22.58 -4.02
C GLU A 341 11.84 -22.08 -2.99
N THR A 342 11.90 -20.80 -2.60
CA THR A 342 10.96 -20.22 -1.63
C THR A 342 9.55 -20.11 -2.20
N VAL A 343 9.39 -19.69 -3.46
CA VAL A 343 8.09 -19.58 -4.12
C VAL A 343 7.42 -20.95 -4.25
N GLU A 344 8.15 -22.00 -4.64
CA GLU A 344 7.60 -23.36 -4.71
C GLU A 344 7.11 -23.82 -3.34
N LYS A 345 7.90 -23.59 -2.29
CA LYS A 345 7.52 -23.92 -0.91
C LYS A 345 6.28 -23.14 -0.46
N GLU A 346 6.30 -21.82 -0.52
CA GLU A 346 5.26 -20.94 0.04
C GLU A 346 3.96 -20.97 -0.77
N SER A 347 4.04 -21.33 -2.06
CA SER A 347 2.87 -21.59 -2.90
C SER A 347 2.34 -23.02 -2.77
N LYS A 348 2.98 -23.90 -1.97
CA LYS A 348 2.67 -25.33 -1.85
C LYS A 348 2.71 -26.06 -3.19
N GLY A 349 3.73 -25.78 -4.00
CA GLY A 349 3.98 -26.40 -5.30
C GLY A 349 3.15 -25.87 -6.46
N LYS A 350 2.26 -24.88 -6.22
CA LYS A 350 1.41 -24.29 -7.28
C LYS A 350 2.21 -23.49 -8.30
N ILE A 351 3.32 -22.89 -7.87
CA ILE A 351 4.24 -22.17 -8.74
C ILE A 351 5.60 -22.87 -8.71
N LYS A 352 6.09 -23.28 -9.88
CA LYS A 352 7.42 -23.82 -10.08
C LYS A 352 8.10 -22.99 -11.16
N LEU A 353 9.11 -22.22 -10.76
CA LEU A 353 9.78 -21.26 -11.65
C LEU A 353 10.93 -21.93 -12.37
N ASP A 354 10.97 -21.78 -13.69
CA ASP A 354 12.12 -22.20 -14.49
C ASP A 354 13.24 -21.17 -14.34
N THR A 355 14.44 -21.63 -14.00
CA THR A 355 15.65 -20.82 -13.86
C THR A 355 16.77 -21.26 -14.81
N SER A 356 16.48 -22.19 -15.73
CA SER A 356 17.44 -22.80 -16.66
C SER A 356 18.17 -21.79 -17.55
N LYS A 357 17.54 -20.64 -17.83
CA LYS A 357 18.11 -19.53 -18.63
C LYS A 357 19.27 -18.80 -17.93
N LEU A 358 19.51 -19.06 -16.64
CA LEU A 358 20.60 -18.45 -15.88
C LEU A 358 21.96 -18.96 -16.37
N LYS A 359 22.81 -18.06 -16.87
CA LYS A 359 24.12 -18.39 -17.45
C LYS A 359 25.21 -18.54 -16.39
N LEU A 360 25.04 -19.54 -15.52
CA LEU A 360 26.04 -19.95 -14.52
C LEU A 360 26.34 -21.45 -14.64
N SER A 361 27.61 -21.81 -14.57
CA SER A 361 28.01 -23.23 -14.46
C SER A 361 27.55 -23.83 -13.13
N LYS A 362 27.35 -25.16 -13.09
CA LYS A 362 26.99 -25.90 -11.85
C LYS A 362 27.96 -25.58 -10.70
N ARG A 363 29.26 -25.49 -10.99
CA ARG A 363 30.29 -25.14 -10.00
C ARG A 363 30.10 -23.72 -9.45
N GLN A 364 29.82 -22.73 -10.30
CA GLN A 364 29.55 -21.37 -9.87
C GLN A 364 28.28 -21.28 -9.02
N ILE A 365 27.22 -21.98 -9.43
CA ILE A 365 25.97 -22.06 -8.65
C ILE A 365 26.24 -22.61 -7.26
N ALA A 366 26.92 -23.76 -7.14
CA ALA A 366 27.22 -24.38 -5.85
C ALA A 366 28.03 -23.45 -4.93
N GLN A 367 29.07 -22.80 -5.47
CA GLN A 367 29.91 -21.87 -4.73
C GLN A 367 29.12 -20.64 -4.24
N GLU A 368 28.32 -20.03 -5.11
CA GLU A 368 27.52 -18.87 -4.74
C GLU A 368 26.39 -19.21 -3.77
N MET A 369 25.71 -20.36 -3.95
CA MET A 369 24.69 -20.83 -3.02
C MET A 369 25.26 -21.02 -1.62
N SER A 370 26.43 -21.65 -1.48
CA SER A 370 27.10 -21.81 -0.19
C SER A 370 27.41 -20.47 0.46
N ARG A 371 27.93 -19.51 -0.32
CA ARG A 371 28.27 -18.17 0.17
C ARG A 371 27.03 -17.40 0.62
N VAL A 372 25.97 -17.40 -0.19
CA VAL A 372 24.73 -16.67 0.12
C VAL A 372 24.01 -17.30 1.30
N LYS A 373 23.91 -18.63 1.40
CA LYS A 373 23.31 -19.30 2.57
C LYS A 373 24.03 -18.94 3.88
N LYS A 374 25.36 -18.89 3.88
CA LYS A 374 26.14 -18.42 5.03
C LYS A 374 25.82 -16.96 5.37
N GLN A 375 25.76 -16.09 4.37
CA GLN A 375 25.40 -14.67 4.54
C GLN A 375 23.98 -14.51 5.12
N GLU A 376 23.00 -15.26 4.63
CA GLU A 376 21.62 -15.23 5.13
C GLU A 376 21.56 -15.72 6.58
N ALA A 377 22.24 -16.81 6.93
CA ALA A 377 22.32 -17.30 8.30
C ALA A 377 22.91 -16.27 9.28
N GLU A 378 23.96 -15.54 8.86
CA GLU A 378 24.52 -14.44 9.66
C GLU A 378 23.53 -13.28 9.85
N ILE A 379 22.77 -12.92 8.80
CA ILE A 379 21.72 -11.89 8.88
C ILE A 379 20.64 -12.32 9.89
N VAL A 380 20.16 -13.57 9.80
CA VAL A 380 19.15 -14.10 10.71
C VAL A 380 19.66 -14.12 12.16
N SER A 381 20.87 -14.60 12.40
CA SER A 381 21.47 -14.65 13.74
C SER A 381 21.60 -13.25 14.35
N LYS A 382 22.05 -12.25 13.58
CA LYS A 382 22.15 -10.86 14.04
C LYS A 382 20.77 -10.28 14.39
N ALA A 383 19.75 -10.57 13.60
CA ALA A 383 18.39 -10.12 13.86
C ALA A 383 17.84 -10.74 15.17
N GLN A 384 18.00 -12.05 15.36
CA GLN A 384 17.58 -12.75 16.58
C GLN A 384 18.28 -12.21 17.83
N LYS A 385 19.61 -11.96 17.77
CA LYS A 385 20.37 -11.35 18.89
C LYS A 385 19.83 -9.96 19.24
N LYS A 386 19.50 -9.14 18.24
CA LYS A 386 18.93 -7.81 18.44
C LYS A 386 17.55 -7.87 19.10
N GLU A 387 16.69 -8.81 18.67
CA GLU A 387 15.37 -9.01 19.30
C GLU A 387 15.49 -9.47 20.75
N GLN A 388 16.40 -10.41 21.04
CA GLN A 388 16.67 -10.87 22.41
C GLN A 388 17.18 -9.73 23.31
N TYR A 389 18.10 -8.91 22.81
CA TYR A 389 18.60 -7.73 23.53
C TYR A 389 17.47 -6.73 23.83
N ASN A 390 16.60 -6.46 22.85
CA ASN A 390 15.45 -5.55 23.00
C ASN A 390 14.40 -6.09 23.99
N LYS A 391 14.18 -7.42 24.02
CA LYS A 391 13.30 -8.06 25.01
C LYS A 391 13.88 -7.95 26.43
N LYS A 392 15.18 -8.18 26.60
CA LYS A 392 15.87 -8.04 27.89
C LYS A 392 15.80 -6.61 28.43
N THR A 393 16.09 -5.60 27.59
CA THR A 393 16.05 -4.19 27.99
C THR A 393 14.66 -3.69 28.36
N LYS A 394 13.61 -4.09 27.63
CA LYS A 394 12.21 -3.81 27.99
C LYS A 394 11.78 -4.51 29.29
N GLY A 395 12.22 -5.74 29.51
CA GLY A 395 11.97 -6.48 30.76
C GLY A 395 12.61 -5.81 31.99
N THR A 396 13.81 -5.23 31.83
CA THR A 396 14.50 -4.49 32.90
C THR A 396 13.84 -3.13 33.19
N GLN A 397 13.31 -2.44 32.17
CA GLN A 397 12.55 -1.20 32.36
C GLN A 397 11.22 -1.43 33.10
N ASN A 398 10.48 -2.49 32.76
CA ASN A 398 9.24 -2.83 33.46
C ASN A 398 9.49 -3.30 34.90
N LYS A 399 10.61 -3.98 35.19
CA LYS A 399 11.00 -4.32 36.57
C LYS A 399 11.43 -3.12 37.40
N LYS A 400 12.00 -2.07 36.79
CA LYS A 400 12.31 -0.83 37.53
C LYS A 400 11.05 -0.03 37.87
N LEU A 401 10.02 -0.06 37.02
CA LEU A 401 8.74 0.60 37.29
C LEU A 401 7.88 -0.12 38.36
N SER A 402 8.03 -1.43 38.53
CA SER A 402 7.31 -2.20 39.55
C SER A 402 7.96 -2.19 40.94
N VAL A 403 9.12 -1.57 41.11
CA VAL A 403 9.81 -1.43 42.41
C VAL A 403 9.55 -0.05 43.04
N PHE A 404 8.85 0.85 42.33
CA PHE A 404 8.44 2.17 42.80
C PHE A 404 6.91 2.33 42.87
N ALA A 405 6.15 1.22 42.96
CA ALA A 405 4.71 1.22 43.18
C ALA A 405 4.37 0.69 44.57
#